data_AF-A0A4P5SKF1-F1
#
_entry.id   AF-A0A4P5SKF1-F1
#
_cell.length_a   1.000
_cell.length_b   1.000
_cell.length_c   1.000
_cell.angle_alpha   90.00
_cell.angle_beta   90.00
_cell.angle_gamma   90.00
#
_symmetry.space_group_name_H-M   'P 1'
#
loop_
_entity.id
_entity.type
_entity.pdbx_description
1 polymer ?
#
loop_
_entity_poly.entity_id
_entity_poly.type
_entity_poly.pdbx_seq_one_letter_code
_entity_poly.pdbx_strand_id
1 'polypeptide(L)'
;MTVSPAKKAIKPSSDNRSGDSPQLSHVVVAAGTPQEWRNFGSVDWETRLDDIVRGASVGGAQWITLLPYGGEVLSVTERLSLFEVISDAVPLRLVGEGHLMRGVWQKSSVLTIIVDPSPNGQVRFAAILESLRMNNVTAQNLDEALLAQHVMSPADVEPDLVVVFGPPDQLPTSLIWELGYSELVFLDLKWDDLSASHLELAVDDFDRRHRRFGGLDS
;
A
#
# COMPACT_ATOMS: atom_id res chain seq x y z
N MET A 1 -36.91 -23.54 -17.30
CA MET A 1 -35.95 -22.44 -17.03
C MET A 1 -34.88 -22.99 -16.12
N THR A 2 -33.76 -23.35 -16.71
CA THR A 2 -32.63 -24.04 -16.07
C THR A 2 -31.73 -23.02 -15.37
N VAL A 3 -31.54 -23.23 -14.06
CA VAL A 3 -30.63 -22.46 -13.22
C VAL A 3 -29.19 -22.88 -13.55
N SER A 4 -28.35 -21.92 -13.93
CA SER A 4 -26.91 -22.14 -14.19
C SER A 4 -26.13 -22.10 -12.87
N PRO A 5 -25.11 -22.95 -12.65
CA PRO A 5 -24.46 -23.07 -11.36
C PRO A 5 -23.48 -21.92 -11.07
N ALA A 6 -23.36 -21.58 -9.79
CA ALA A 6 -22.44 -20.57 -9.27
C ALA A 6 -20.99 -20.84 -9.70
N LYS A 7 -20.32 -19.82 -10.24
CA LYS A 7 -18.87 -19.85 -10.50
C LYS A 7 -18.15 -19.89 -9.16
N LYS A 8 -17.36 -20.94 -8.95
CA LYS A 8 -16.44 -21.15 -7.83
C LYS A 8 -15.48 -19.94 -7.72
N ALA A 9 -15.32 -19.41 -6.52
CA ALA A 9 -14.27 -18.43 -6.20
C ALA A 9 -12.91 -18.97 -6.70
N ILE A 10 -12.19 -18.14 -7.44
CA ILE A 10 -10.85 -18.44 -7.92
C ILE A 10 -9.92 -18.27 -6.72
N LYS A 11 -9.48 -19.38 -6.11
CA LYS A 11 -8.32 -19.36 -5.22
C LYS A 11 -7.12 -18.85 -6.02
N PRO A 12 -6.23 -18.02 -5.44
CA PRO A 12 -4.96 -17.72 -6.08
C PRO A 12 -4.26 -19.04 -6.39
N SER A 13 -3.77 -19.18 -7.63
CA SER A 13 -3.08 -20.37 -8.09
C SER A 13 -1.88 -20.63 -7.18
N SER A 14 -1.85 -21.79 -6.53
CA SER A 14 -0.63 -22.36 -5.98
C SER A 14 0.29 -22.72 -7.14
N ASP A 15 1.05 -21.74 -7.62
CA ASP A 15 2.09 -21.97 -8.60
C ASP A 15 3.19 -22.80 -7.91
N ASN A 16 3.32 -24.05 -8.34
CA ASN A 16 4.27 -25.01 -7.80
C ASN A 16 5.66 -24.67 -8.33
N ARG A 17 6.29 -23.62 -7.78
CA ARG A 17 7.70 -23.29 -8.04
C ARG A 17 8.55 -23.95 -6.96
N SER A 18 9.05 -25.13 -7.28
CA SER A 18 10.12 -25.77 -6.52
C SER A 18 11.40 -24.93 -6.65
N GLY A 19 11.78 -24.19 -5.61
CA GLY A 19 13.15 -23.69 -5.42
C GLY A 19 13.37 -22.19 -5.22
N ASP A 20 12.36 -21.33 -5.41
CA ASP A 20 12.50 -19.89 -5.17
C ASP A 20 11.85 -19.50 -3.83
N SER A 21 12.57 -18.80 -2.97
CA SER A 21 11.99 -18.07 -1.84
C SER A 21 10.85 -17.17 -2.36
N PRO A 22 9.76 -16.96 -1.61
CA PRO A 22 8.66 -16.11 -2.06
C PRO A 22 9.19 -14.72 -2.41
N GLN A 23 9.11 -14.34 -3.69
CA GLN A 23 9.55 -13.03 -4.14
C GLN A 23 8.52 -11.98 -3.69
N LEU A 24 8.97 -11.02 -2.89
CA LEU A 24 8.17 -9.89 -2.43
C LEU A 24 7.71 -9.10 -3.67
N SER A 25 6.41 -8.95 -3.89
CA SER A 25 5.87 -8.23 -5.05
C SER A 25 5.43 -6.81 -4.67
N HIS A 26 4.75 -6.67 -3.53
CA HIS A 26 4.25 -5.38 -3.07
C HIS A 26 4.42 -5.20 -1.55
N VAL A 27 5.09 -4.12 -1.17
CA VAL A 27 5.26 -3.70 0.23
C VAL A 27 4.43 -2.46 0.50
N VAL A 28 3.63 -2.50 1.56
CA VAL A 28 2.98 -1.31 2.11
C VAL A 28 3.73 -0.87 3.36
N VAL A 29 4.07 0.42 3.44
CA VAL A 29 4.66 1.04 4.62
C VAL A 29 3.61 1.98 5.20
N ALA A 30 3.13 1.70 6.41
CA ALA A 30 2.21 2.56 7.14
C ALA A 30 2.99 3.30 8.23
N ALA A 31 3.23 4.60 8.04
CA ALA A 31 4.13 5.36 8.90
C ALA A 31 3.80 6.86 8.96
N GLY A 32 3.84 7.43 10.17
CA GLY A 32 3.60 8.85 10.41
C GLY A 32 2.15 9.30 10.16
N THR A 33 1.92 10.60 10.28
CA THR A 33 0.61 11.23 10.05
C THR A 33 0.72 12.29 8.96
N PRO A 34 -0.39 12.68 8.29
CA PRO A 34 -0.35 13.79 7.34
C PRO A 34 0.18 15.11 7.91
N GLN A 35 0.08 15.31 9.24
CA GLN A 35 0.67 16.47 9.90
C GLN A 35 2.19 16.36 10.02
N GLU A 36 2.72 15.19 10.40
CA GLU A 36 4.18 14.95 10.44
C GLU A 36 4.79 15.01 9.04
N TRP A 37 4.11 14.42 8.05
CA TRP A 37 4.48 14.48 6.64
C TRP A 37 4.61 15.91 6.11
N ARG A 38 3.76 16.84 6.58
CA ARG A 38 3.85 18.27 6.23
C ARG A 38 4.98 19.01 6.93
N ASN A 39 5.56 18.45 7.99
CA ASN A 39 6.71 19.05 8.65
C ASN A 39 8.02 18.79 7.88
N PHE A 40 8.01 17.83 6.95
CA PHE A 40 9.17 17.50 6.10
C PHE A 40 9.29 18.50 4.95
N GLY A 41 10.50 19.02 4.76
CA GLY A 41 10.89 19.72 3.54
C GLY A 41 11.29 18.75 2.43
N SER A 42 11.67 19.28 1.26
CA SER A 42 12.06 18.47 0.09
C SER A 42 13.24 17.53 0.41
N VAL A 43 14.27 17.99 1.13
CA VAL A 43 15.44 17.16 1.50
C VAL A 43 15.06 16.01 2.45
N ASP A 44 14.16 16.28 3.40
CA ASP A 44 13.67 15.25 4.33
C ASP A 44 12.87 14.18 3.55
N TRP A 45 12.04 14.61 2.60
CA TRP A 45 11.28 13.71 1.72
C TRP A 45 12.16 12.88 0.79
N GLU A 46 13.18 13.47 0.19
CA GLU A 46 14.14 12.77 -0.66
C GLU A 46 14.83 11.66 0.15
N THR A 47 15.37 12.01 1.32
CA THR A 47 16.04 11.06 2.22
C THR A 47 15.09 9.95 2.66
N ARG A 48 13.86 10.30 3.05
CA ARG A 48 12.86 9.36 3.56
C ARG A 48 12.41 8.37 2.48
N LEU A 49 12.13 8.83 1.27
CA LEU A 49 11.73 7.96 0.17
C LEU A 49 12.89 7.09 -0.31
N ASP A 50 14.12 7.59 -0.29
CA ASP A 50 15.31 6.79 -0.58
C ASP A 50 15.53 5.68 0.46
N ASP A 51 15.34 5.96 1.75
CA ASP A 51 15.41 4.94 2.80
C ASP A 51 14.32 3.86 2.62
N ILE A 52 13.10 4.28 2.30
CA ILE A 52 11.99 3.36 2.03
C ILE A 52 12.30 2.48 0.82
N VAL A 53 12.74 3.08 -0.28
CA VAL A 53 13.10 2.37 -1.51
C VAL A 53 14.22 1.38 -1.23
N ARG A 54 15.30 1.81 -0.56
CA ARG A 54 16.43 0.93 -0.23
C ARG A 54 15.99 -0.27 0.59
N GLY A 55 15.24 -0.04 1.68
CA GLY A 55 14.90 -1.12 2.59
C GLY A 55 13.85 -2.08 2.04
N ALA A 56 12.80 -1.58 1.40
CA ALA A 56 11.72 -2.42 0.89
C ALA A 56 12.09 -3.18 -0.42
N SER A 57 13.06 -2.68 -1.19
CA SER A 57 13.44 -3.32 -2.46
C SER A 57 14.41 -4.50 -2.32
N VAL A 58 15.00 -4.73 -1.13
CA VAL A 58 15.92 -5.87 -0.90
C VAL A 58 15.25 -7.22 -1.18
N GLY A 59 13.94 -7.34 -0.91
CA GLY A 59 13.14 -8.54 -1.18
C GLY A 59 12.65 -8.67 -2.64
N GLY A 60 13.01 -7.71 -3.51
CA GLY A 60 12.61 -7.72 -4.93
C GLY A 60 11.25 -7.10 -5.21
N ALA A 61 10.70 -6.31 -4.28
CA ALA A 61 9.43 -5.60 -4.44
C ALA A 61 9.37 -4.79 -5.74
N GLN A 62 8.26 -4.92 -6.47
CA GLN A 62 7.95 -4.15 -7.67
C GLN A 62 7.11 -2.91 -7.33
N TRP A 63 6.36 -3.01 -6.24
CA TRP A 63 5.49 -1.95 -5.74
C TRP A 63 5.83 -1.62 -4.30
N ILE A 64 5.93 -0.33 -4.00
CA ILE A 64 5.98 0.18 -2.62
C ILE A 64 4.88 1.21 -2.47
N THR A 65 3.98 1.02 -1.50
CA THR A 65 2.95 2.00 -1.17
C THR A 65 3.19 2.58 0.22
N LEU A 66 3.42 3.89 0.30
CA LEU A 66 3.49 4.64 1.55
C LEU A 66 2.10 5.19 1.90
N LEU A 67 1.61 4.80 3.07
CA LEU A 67 0.39 5.29 3.70
C LEU A 67 0.73 5.93 5.06
N PRO A 68 -0.02 6.95 5.53
CA PRO A 68 0.10 7.39 6.90
C PRO A 68 -0.31 6.27 7.84
N TYR A 69 0.22 6.20 9.05
CA TYR A 69 -0.34 5.39 10.13
C TYR A 69 -1.80 5.80 10.42
N GLY A 70 -2.08 7.10 10.44
CA GLY A 70 -3.42 7.64 10.66
C GLY A 70 -3.42 9.15 10.77
N GLY A 71 -4.48 9.72 11.36
CA GLY A 71 -4.58 11.16 11.61
C GLY A 71 -5.71 11.85 10.84
N GLU A 72 -5.63 13.18 10.77
CA GLU A 72 -6.69 14.01 10.20
C GLU A 72 -6.71 13.99 8.68
N VAL A 73 -7.91 13.87 8.11
CA VAL A 73 -8.12 13.89 6.66
C VAL A 73 -7.80 15.28 6.12
N LEU A 74 -6.79 15.35 5.26
CA LEU A 74 -6.41 16.58 4.57
C LEU A 74 -7.54 17.09 3.66
N SER A 75 -7.66 18.41 3.53
CA SER A 75 -8.40 19.05 2.44
C SER A 75 -7.69 18.85 1.09
N VAL A 76 -8.37 19.19 -0.01
CA VAL A 76 -7.77 19.12 -1.36
C VAL A 76 -6.56 20.04 -1.48
N THR A 77 -6.65 21.27 -0.96
CA THR A 77 -5.53 22.23 -0.97
C THR A 77 -4.33 21.72 -0.18
N GLU A 78 -4.56 21.15 1.00
CA GLU A 78 -3.47 20.60 1.82
C GLU A 78 -2.81 19.38 1.17
N ARG A 79 -3.59 18.51 0.49
CA ARG A 79 -3.04 17.42 -0.31
C ARG A 79 -2.16 17.94 -1.44
N LEU A 80 -2.63 18.95 -2.18
CA LEU A 80 -1.87 19.56 -3.28
C LEU A 80 -0.55 20.16 -2.78
N SER A 81 -0.58 20.95 -1.70
CA SER A 81 0.65 21.52 -1.13
C SER A 81 1.62 20.47 -0.61
N LEU A 82 1.13 19.38 0.00
CA LEU A 82 2.00 18.26 0.38
C LEU A 82 2.67 17.65 -0.85
N PHE A 83 1.90 17.41 -1.91
CA PHE A 83 2.42 16.85 -3.15
C PHE A 83 3.38 17.76 -3.90
N GLU A 84 3.22 19.08 -3.82
CA GLU A 84 4.20 20.05 -4.34
C GLU A 84 5.56 19.83 -3.68
N VAL A 85 5.60 19.76 -2.35
CA VAL A 85 6.85 19.54 -1.59
C VAL A 85 7.48 18.18 -1.93
N ILE A 86 6.68 17.12 -2.05
CA ILE A 86 7.21 15.79 -2.42
C ILE A 86 7.70 15.78 -3.88
N SER A 87 7.02 16.49 -4.78
CA SER A 87 7.40 16.57 -6.19
C SER A 87 8.69 17.38 -6.42
N ASP A 88 9.02 18.29 -5.50
CA ASP A 88 10.32 18.96 -5.46
C ASP A 88 11.45 18.01 -5.01
N ALA A 89 11.13 16.96 -4.24
CA ALA A 89 12.08 15.97 -3.73
C ALA A 89 12.35 14.82 -4.72
N VAL A 90 11.30 14.31 -5.37
CA VAL A 90 11.38 13.16 -6.31
C VAL A 90 10.46 13.40 -7.50
N PRO A 91 10.69 12.78 -8.69
CA PRO A 91 9.84 12.96 -9.87
C PRO A 91 8.50 12.22 -9.72
N LEU A 92 7.68 12.72 -8.80
CA LEU A 92 6.37 12.22 -8.45
C LEU A 92 5.33 12.75 -9.44
N ARG A 93 4.53 11.86 -10.03
CA ARG A 93 3.39 12.22 -10.88
C ARG A 93 2.10 12.05 -10.11
N LEU A 94 1.25 13.07 -10.11
CA LEU A 94 -0.07 12.99 -9.50
C LEU A 94 -1.06 12.22 -10.36
N VAL A 95 -1.82 11.35 -9.72
CA VAL A 95 -2.92 10.58 -10.31
C VAL A 95 -4.14 10.62 -9.41
N GLY A 96 -5.32 10.39 -9.99
CA GLY A 96 -6.58 10.39 -9.25
C GLY A 96 -7.04 11.80 -8.85
N GLU A 97 -8.12 11.87 -8.08
CA GLU A 97 -8.77 13.10 -7.66
C GLU A 97 -9.38 12.97 -6.26
N GLY A 98 -9.61 14.09 -5.59
CA GLY A 98 -10.26 14.13 -4.27
C GLY A 98 -9.51 13.31 -3.20
N HIS A 99 -10.19 12.30 -2.65
CA HIS A 99 -9.61 11.36 -1.66
C HIS A 99 -8.82 10.20 -2.29
N LEU A 100 -8.79 10.12 -3.63
CA LEU A 100 -8.05 9.10 -4.39
C LEU A 100 -6.78 9.66 -5.01
N MET A 101 -6.41 10.90 -4.67
CA MET A 101 -5.17 11.51 -5.14
C MET A 101 -3.96 10.75 -4.59
N ARG A 102 -3.09 10.30 -5.49
CA ARG A 102 -1.84 9.60 -5.15
C ARG A 102 -0.68 10.20 -5.93
N GLY A 103 0.48 10.19 -5.30
CA GLY A 103 1.76 10.45 -5.94
C GLY A 103 2.36 9.16 -6.45
N VAL A 104 2.80 9.12 -7.70
CA VAL A 104 3.38 7.93 -8.32
C VAL A 104 4.77 8.25 -8.83
N TRP A 105 5.77 7.56 -8.30
CA TRP A 105 7.16 7.69 -8.72
C TRP A 105 7.66 6.37 -9.31
N GLN A 106 7.89 6.34 -10.61
CA GLN A 106 8.50 5.20 -11.29
C GLN A 106 10.03 5.32 -11.16
N LYS A 107 10.63 4.61 -10.19
CA LYS A 107 12.08 4.67 -9.92
C LYS A 107 12.89 3.96 -11.00
N SER A 108 12.35 2.87 -11.55
CA SER A 108 12.96 2.07 -12.61
C SER A 108 11.87 1.41 -13.47
N SER A 109 12.26 0.59 -14.45
CA SER A 109 11.30 -0.17 -15.26
C SER A 109 10.52 -1.22 -14.47
N VAL A 110 10.97 -1.58 -13.26
CA VAL A 110 10.39 -2.65 -12.43
C VAL A 110 9.92 -2.21 -11.05
N LEU A 111 10.32 -1.02 -10.59
CA LEU A 111 9.97 -0.50 -9.25
C LEU A 111 9.16 0.79 -9.37
N THR A 112 7.97 0.78 -8.79
CA THR A 112 7.08 1.94 -8.67
C THR A 112 6.71 2.20 -7.21
N ILE A 113 6.80 3.47 -6.81
CA ILE A 113 6.45 3.94 -5.48
C ILE A 113 5.14 4.72 -5.59
N ILE A 114 4.23 4.46 -4.65
CA ILE A 114 2.95 5.13 -4.49
C ILE A 114 2.97 5.84 -3.14
N VAL A 115 2.66 7.13 -3.12
CA VAL A 115 2.44 7.90 -1.90
C VAL A 115 0.97 8.30 -1.87
N ASP A 116 0.21 7.70 -0.95
CA ASP A 116 -1.20 8.00 -0.74
C ASP A 116 -1.35 8.69 0.62
N PRO A 117 -1.63 10.01 0.68
CA PRO A 117 -1.72 10.75 1.92
C PRO A 117 -3.06 10.58 2.66
N SER A 118 -3.89 9.60 2.28
CA SER A 118 -5.17 9.33 2.93
C SER A 118 -4.97 8.59 4.27
N PRO A 119 -5.24 9.24 5.42
CA PRO A 119 -5.01 8.64 6.74
C PRO A 119 -6.13 7.69 7.17
N ASN A 120 -7.20 7.56 6.37
CA ASN A 120 -8.38 6.80 6.74
C ASN A 120 -8.84 5.92 5.57
N GLY A 121 -8.65 4.61 5.73
CA GLY A 121 -9.00 3.62 4.74
C GLY A 121 -10.52 3.55 4.47
N GLN A 122 -11.37 3.85 5.47
CA GLN A 122 -12.83 3.83 5.28
C GLN A 122 -13.27 4.97 4.37
N VAL A 123 -12.69 6.17 4.58
CA VAL A 123 -12.94 7.33 3.72
C VAL A 123 -12.42 7.06 2.30
N ARG A 124 -11.21 6.50 2.18
CA ARG A 124 -10.66 6.08 0.87
C ARG A 124 -11.57 5.09 0.16
N PHE A 125 -12.08 4.09 0.89
CA PHE A 125 -12.98 3.07 0.35
C PHE A 125 -14.33 3.64 -0.09
N ALA A 126 -14.93 4.53 0.71
CA ALA A 126 -16.16 5.24 0.32
C ALA A 126 -15.96 6.08 -0.96
N ALA A 127 -14.81 6.76 -1.08
CA ALA A 127 -14.46 7.52 -2.27
C ALA A 127 -14.25 6.63 -3.51
N ILE A 128 -13.71 5.42 -3.35
CA ILE A 128 -13.61 4.43 -4.43
C ILE A 128 -15.01 4.05 -4.93
N LEU A 129 -15.93 3.72 -4.03
CA LEU A 129 -17.30 3.36 -4.42
C LEU A 129 -18.02 4.50 -5.15
N GLU A 130 -17.84 5.73 -4.70
CA GLU A 130 -18.40 6.90 -5.36
C GLU A 130 -17.77 7.11 -6.76
N SER A 131 -16.45 6.95 -6.89
CA SER A 131 -15.77 7.03 -8.18
C SER A 131 -16.27 5.95 -9.15
N LEU A 132 -16.41 4.70 -8.70
CA LEU A 132 -16.96 3.59 -9.48
C LEU A 132 -18.39 3.91 -9.96
N ARG A 133 -19.24 4.43 -9.07
CA ARG A 133 -20.60 4.86 -9.39
C ARG A 133 -20.62 5.95 -10.46
N MET A 134 -19.77 6.96 -10.32
CA MET A 134 -19.65 8.06 -11.29
C MET A 134 -19.13 7.59 -12.66
N ASN A 135 -18.35 6.51 -12.67
CA ASN A 135 -17.89 5.83 -13.88
C ASN A 135 -18.87 4.75 -14.40
N ASN A 136 -20.14 4.80 -13.95
CA ASN A 136 -21.22 3.91 -14.39
C ASN A 136 -21.00 2.41 -14.10
N VAL A 137 -20.21 2.08 -13.08
CA VAL A 137 -20.13 0.70 -12.58
C VAL A 137 -21.43 0.37 -11.84
N THR A 138 -22.06 -0.73 -12.25
CA THR A 138 -23.31 -1.22 -11.67
C THR A 138 -23.05 -2.32 -10.65
N ALA A 139 -24.03 -2.60 -9.78
CA ALA A 139 -23.93 -3.68 -8.80
C ALA A 139 -23.68 -5.06 -9.44
N GLN A 140 -24.11 -5.28 -10.69
CA GLN A 140 -23.87 -6.53 -11.43
C GLN A 140 -22.43 -6.68 -11.91
N ASN A 141 -21.73 -5.56 -12.12
CA ASN A 141 -20.37 -5.53 -12.63
C ASN A 141 -19.34 -5.24 -11.52
N LEU A 142 -19.80 -4.99 -10.29
CA LEU A 142 -18.95 -4.82 -9.13
C LEU A 142 -18.67 -6.17 -8.49
N ASP A 143 -17.40 -6.56 -8.45
CA ASP A 143 -16.92 -7.73 -7.73
C ASP A 143 -15.67 -7.39 -6.90
N GLU A 144 -15.18 -8.38 -6.15
CA GLU A 144 -13.99 -8.25 -5.30
C GLU A 144 -12.74 -7.87 -6.11
N ALA A 145 -12.58 -8.40 -7.32
CA ALA A 145 -11.42 -8.15 -8.16
C ALA A 145 -11.39 -6.70 -8.67
N LEU A 146 -12.54 -6.19 -9.15
CA LEU A 146 -12.65 -4.80 -9.58
C LEU A 146 -12.37 -3.83 -8.42
N LEU A 147 -12.90 -4.15 -7.23
CA LEU A 147 -12.70 -3.34 -6.05
C LEU A 147 -11.23 -3.35 -5.59
N ALA A 148 -10.60 -4.53 -5.52
CA ALA A 148 -9.19 -4.68 -5.17
C ALA A 148 -8.29 -3.85 -6.12
N GLN A 149 -8.57 -3.89 -7.43
CA GLN A 149 -7.86 -3.07 -8.41
C GLN A 149 -7.94 -1.57 -8.10
N HIS A 150 -9.10 -1.06 -7.67
CA HIS A 150 -9.26 0.35 -7.34
C HIS A 150 -8.61 0.71 -6.00
N VAL A 151 -8.58 -0.21 -5.03
CA VAL A 151 -7.91 0.02 -3.75
C VAL A 151 -6.39 0.07 -3.93
N MET A 152 -5.82 -0.85 -4.72
CA MET A 152 -4.37 -0.95 -4.92
C MET A 152 -3.81 0.01 -5.97
N SER A 153 -4.67 0.53 -6.86
CA SER A 153 -4.25 1.37 -7.99
C SER A 153 -3.23 2.47 -7.63
N PRO A 154 -2.12 2.62 -8.38
CA PRO A 154 -1.81 1.94 -9.63
C PRO A 154 -1.16 0.55 -9.48
N ALA A 155 -0.91 0.05 -8.27
CA ALA A 155 -0.38 -1.29 -8.10
C ALA A 155 -1.38 -2.34 -8.64
N ASP A 156 -0.84 -3.34 -9.34
CA ASP A 156 -1.62 -4.40 -9.99
C ASP A 156 -1.64 -5.72 -9.20
N VAL A 157 -1.05 -5.71 -8.01
CA VAL A 157 -0.98 -6.85 -7.08
C VAL A 157 -1.29 -6.41 -5.65
N GLU A 158 -1.86 -7.31 -4.87
CA GLU A 158 -2.08 -7.09 -3.43
C GLU A 158 -0.76 -7.09 -2.66
N PRO A 159 -0.69 -6.38 -1.51
CA PRO A 159 0.49 -6.41 -0.66
C PRO A 159 0.82 -7.81 -0.15
N ASP A 160 2.10 -8.14 -0.17
CA ASP A 160 2.64 -9.33 0.50
C ASP A 160 2.98 -9.02 1.95
N LEU A 161 3.52 -7.82 2.18
CA LEU A 161 4.02 -7.34 3.46
C LEU A 161 3.50 -5.93 3.73
N VAL A 162 2.96 -5.75 4.93
CA VAL A 162 2.68 -4.43 5.50
C VAL A 162 3.65 -4.22 6.66
N VAL A 163 4.48 -3.19 6.57
CA VAL A 163 5.35 -2.73 7.65
C VAL A 163 4.72 -1.52 8.33
N VAL A 164 4.41 -1.64 9.61
CA VAL A 164 3.77 -0.61 10.41
C VAL A 164 4.81 0.03 11.32
N PHE A 165 5.05 1.33 11.12
CA PHE A 165 5.88 2.15 12.02
C PHE A 165 4.97 2.97 12.93
N GLY A 166 5.00 2.66 14.22
CA GLY A 166 4.23 3.34 15.25
C GLY A 166 3.80 2.38 16.36
N PRO A 167 2.94 2.85 17.28
CA PRO A 167 2.46 2.05 18.39
C PRO A 167 1.86 0.71 17.93
N PRO A 168 2.29 -0.43 18.50
CA PRO A 168 1.79 -1.75 18.11
C PRO A 168 0.46 -2.13 18.79
N ASP A 169 -0.14 -1.20 19.54
CA ASP A 169 -1.38 -1.40 20.29
C ASP A 169 -2.65 -1.24 19.44
N GLN A 170 -2.53 -0.67 18.24
CA GLN A 170 -3.63 -0.52 17.29
C GLN A 170 -3.16 -0.66 15.85
N LEU A 171 -4.09 -1.04 14.98
CA LEU A 171 -3.87 -1.04 13.54
C LEU A 171 -3.94 0.40 12.99
N PRO A 172 -3.08 0.76 12.02
CA PRO A 172 -3.20 2.01 11.28
C PRO A 172 -4.60 2.23 10.72
N THR A 173 -5.19 3.42 10.94
CA THR A 173 -6.53 3.74 10.43
C THR A 173 -6.58 3.86 8.91
N SER A 174 -5.42 4.03 8.27
CA SER A 174 -5.26 4.08 6.82
C SER A 174 -5.39 2.71 6.16
N LEU A 175 -5.21 1.61 6.89
CA LEU A 175 -5.19 0.24 6.36
C LEU A 175 -6.53 -0.44 6.59
N ILE A 176 -7.12 -1.01 5.54
CA ILE A 176 -8.33 -1.83 5.63
C ILE A 176 -8.22 -3.04 4.72
N TRP A 177 -8.21 -2.82 3.40
CA TRP A 177 -8.15 -3.90 2.43
C TRP A 177 -6.76 -4.54 2.43
N GLU A 178 -5.73 -3.72 2.64
CA GLU A 178 -4.32 -4.09 2.69
C GLU A 178 -4.02 -5.13 3.78
N LEU A 179 -4.90 -5.28 4.78
CA LEU A 179 -4.72 -6.22 5.90
C LEU A 179 -5.27 -7.63 5.61
N GLY A 180 -5.98 -7.84 4.50
CA GLY A 180 -6.73 -9.07 4.25
C GLY A 180 -5.87 -10.34 4.24
N TYR A 181 -4.74 -10.30 3.52
CA TYR A 181 -3.87 -11.47 3.31
C TYR A 181 -2.37 -11.17 3.43
N SER A 182 -2.01 -9.94 3.80
CA SER A 182 -0.62 -9.51 3.97
C SER A 182 -0.04 -10.05 5.27
N GLU A 183 1.26 -10.34 5.25
CA GLU A 183 2.03 -10.45 6.48
C GLU A 183 2.18 -9.07 7.12
N LEU A 184 2.15 -9.02 8.46
CA LEU A 184 2.32 -7.79 9.22
C LEU A 184 3.62 -7.82 10.02
N VAL A 185 4.38 -6.74 9.93
CA VAL A 185 5.53 -6.46 10.81
C VAL A 185 5.31 -5.11 11.48
N PHE A 186 5.25 -5.11 12.81
CA PHE A 186 5.12 -3.89 13.61
C PHE A 186 6.48 -3.49 14.15
N LEU A 187 6.82 -2.22 13.98
CA LEU A 187 8.01 -1.59 14.49
C LEU A 187 7.56 -0.41 15.36
N ASP A 188 7.80 -0.52 16.67
CA ASP A 188 7.52 0.54 17.65
C ASP A 188 8.58 1.65 17.53
N LEU A 189 8.56 2.33 16.38
CA LEU A 189 9.46 3.37 15.95
C LEU A 189 8.63 4.52 15.37
N LYS A 190 9.08 5.74 15.61
CA LYS A 190 8.41 6.93 15.10
C LYS A 190 8.73 7.14 13.63
N TRP A 191 7.90 7.95 12.96
CA TRP A 191 8.10 8.37 11.58
C TRP A 191 9.51 8.94 11.33
N ASP A 192 10.01 9.77 12.24
CA ASP A 192 11.33 10.41 12.13
C ASP A 192 12.47 9.39 12.26
N ASP A 193 12.26 8.30 13.00
CA ASP A 193 13.25 7.24 13.26
C ASP A 193 13.28 6.15 12.17
N LEU A 194 12.36 6.19 11.19
CA LEU A 194 12.35 5.24 10.09
C LEU A 194 13.70 5.31 9.35
N SER A 195 14.22 4.15 8.96
CA SER A 195 15.45 4.05 8.16
C SER A 195 15.39 2.81 7.27
N ALA A 196 16.27 2.75 6.26
CA ALA A 196 16.38 1.57 5.39
C ALA A 196 16.59 0.28 6.20
N SER A 197 17.46 0.28 7.21
CA SER A 197 17.78 -0.92 8.00
C SER A 197 16.58 -1.47 8.76
N HIS A 198 15.66 -0.62 9.20
CA HIS A 198 14.43 -1.07 9.86
C HIS A 198 13.51 -1.84 8.89
N LEU A 199 13.42 -1.37 7.64
CA LEU A 199 12.66 -2.04 6.59
C LEU A 199 13.36 -3.32 6.11
N GLU A 200 14.69 -3.32 5.98
CA GLU A 200 15.47 -4.52 5.66
C GLU A 200 15.20 -5.64 6.66
N LEU A 201 15.20 -5.33 7.96
CA LEU A 201 14.87 -6.29 9.02
C LEU A 201 13.43 -6.83 8.91
N ALA A 202 12.47 -5.99 8.49
CA ALA A 202 11.09 -6.40 8.29
C ALA A 202 10.94 -7.34 7.08
N VAL A 203 11.66 -7.06 5.99
CA VAL A 203 11.73 -7.93 4.80
C VAL A 203 12.40 -9.26 5.14
N ASP A 204 13.50 -9.25 5.89
CA ASP A 204 14.18 -10.47 6.35
C ASP A 204 13.30 -11.32 7.28
N ASP A 205 12.42 -10.70 8.07
CA ASP A 205 11.43 -11.41 8.87
C ASP A 205 10.34 -12.05 8.00
N PHE A 206 9.87 -11.35 6.97
CA PHE A 206 8.93 -11.88 5.98
C PHE A 206 9.48 -13.14 5.28
N ASP A 207 10.72 -13.09 4.80
CA ASP A 207 11.35 -14.21 4.07
C ASP A 207 11.49 -15.49 4.91
N ARG A 208 11.54 -15.36 6.24
CA ARG A 208 11.63 -16.50 7.17
C ARG A 208 10.27 -17.14 7.47
N ARG A 209 9.15 -16.49 7.15
CA ARG A 209 7.80 -16.99 7.45
C ARG A 209 7.29 -17.92 6.34
N HIS A 210 6.65 -19.02 6.74
CA HIS A 210 5.95 -19.91 5.82
C HIS A 210 4.49 -19.45 5.68
N ARG A 211 4.14 -18.81 4.57
CA ARG A 211 2.78 -18.32 4.32
C ARG A 211 1.83 -19.50 4.13
N ARG A 212 0.77 -19.55 4.93
CA ARG A 212 -0.23 -20.64 4.89
C ARG A 212 -1.47 -20.31 4.07
N PHE A 213 -1.78 -19.05 3.76
CA PHE A 213 -2.98 -18.62 2.97
C PHE A 213 -4.28 -19.40 3.28
N GLY A 214 -4.53 -19.72 4.56
CA GLY A 214 -5.70 -20.51 4.97
C GLY A 214 -5.68 -22.00 4.57
N GLY A 215 -4.54 -22.52 4.13
CA GLY A 215 -4.24 -23.93 3.97
C GLY A 215 -4.07 -24.61 5.33
N LEU A 216 -4.72 -25.75 5.50
CA LEU A 216 -4.46 -26.64 6.63
C LEU A 216 -3.26 -27.50 6.24
N ASP A 217 -2.09 -27.19 6.79
CA ASP A 217 -0.98 -28.15 6.76
C ASP A 217 -1.46 -29.41 7.50
N SER A 218 -1.61 -30.51 6.76
CA SER A 218 -1.89 -31.86 7.30
C SER A 218 -0.62 -32.69 7.29
#